data_AF-A0A2K0TZM4-F1
#
_entry.id   AF-A0A2K0TZM4-F1
#
_cell.length_a   1.000
_cell.length_b   1.000
_cell.length_c   1.000
_cell.angle_alpha   90.00
_cell.angle_beta   90.00
_cell.angle_gamma   90.00
#
_symmetry.space_group_name_H-M   'P 1'
#
loop_
_entity.id
_entity.type
_entity.pdbx_description
1 polymer ?
#
loop_
_entity_poly.entity_id
_entity_poly.type
_entity_poly.pdbx_seq_one_letter_code
_entity_poly.pdbx_strand_id
1 'polypeptide(L)'
;MLSSDQASQLKRPSNSSLHRPNSPSKTLAAKPSASHLAPPSPSKLPANIAASAEVSKLQAELLQLYLLHQEAPNVDAEWRASAKQKLGNRFQKLSEESREVAEQESVALEKRNVLALRRWGSGGRLDEKIQSLESIVTNVWSLSDPGGRYARVVRHFEIWIDGVSEMEDARKKGVMLTQGNDNLFIEDLDARWKEERGDLIQLLTEWRQQLSDINDLSRDEFYTEPPEEDEKSSLEKMLDGSRMLIDDMLAELEIMDEVEHEALAREDAWIEKMNRSEDDDLRVSRVRGAWNEM
;
A
#
# COMPACT_ATOMS: atom_id res chain seq x y z
N MET A 1 -2.50 -14.98 78.93
CA MET A 1 -3.24 -13.87 78.29
C MET A 1 -4.38 -14.53 77.51
N LEU A 2 -5.63 -14.53 78.01
CA LEU A 2 -6.63 -13.45 77.83
C LEU A 2 -6.70 -13.04 76.35
N SER A 3 -7.80 -13.17 75.60
CA SER A 3 -9.20 -13.39 75.93
C SER A 3 -9.96 -13.77 74.65
N SER A 4 -11.09 -14.48 74.81
CA SER A 4 -12.38 -14.22 74.14
C SER A 4 -12.50 -14.33 72.61
N ASP A 5 -13.58 -14.85 72.02
CA ASP A 5 -14.87 -15.32 72.52
C ASP A 5 -15.58 -16.07 71.37
N GLN A 6 -16.11 -17.26 71.64
CA GLN A 6 -17.56 -17.59 71.66
C GLN A 6 -18.29 -17.45 70.32
N ALA A 7 -18.70 -18.56 69.69
CA ALA A 7 -19.90 -19.39 69.99
C ALA A 7 -21.03 -19.01 69.01
N SER A 8 -21.76 -19.92 68.38
CA SER A 8 -22.55 -20.95 69.02
C SER A 8 -23.14 -21.92 67.98
N GLN A 9 -23.11 -23.22 68.30
CA GLN A 9 -24.27 -24.15 68.26
C GLN A 9 -24.94 -24.47 66.89
N LEU A 10 -25.35 -25.69 66.52
CA LEU A 10 -25.79 -26.88 67.26
C LEU A 10 -25.94 -28.08 66.28
N LYS A 11 -25.57 -29.29 66.76
CA LYS A 11 -26.08 -30.69 66.58
C LYS A 11 -27.25 -30.93 65.58
N ARG A 12 -27.50 -32.07 64.91
CA ARG A 12 -27.26 -33.53 65.10
C ARG A 12 -27.73 -34.27 63.80
N PRO A 13 -27.54 -35.60 63.62
CA PRO A 13 -27.82 -36.36 62.38
C PRO A 13 -29.08 -37.27 62.43
N SER A 14 -29.28 -37.97 61.30
CA SER A 14 -30.16 -39.16 61.01
C SER A 14 -31.68 -38.89 60.95
N ASN A 15 -32.45 -39.39 59.97
CA ASN A 15 -33.00 -40.75 59.89
C ASN A 15 -33.50 -41.12 58.48
N SER A 16 -33.46 -42.42 58.19
CA SER A 16 -33.92 -43.14 56.99
C SER A 16 -35.38 -43.60 57.11
N SER A 17 -36.13 -43.64 55.99
CA SER A 17 -37.24 -44.60 55.71
C SER A 17 -37.70 -44.45 54.23
N LEU A 18 -37.27 -45.33 53.32
CA LEU A 18 -37.99 -46.51 52.79
C LEU A 18 -39.15 -46.17 51.82
N HIS A 19 -38.91 -46.35 50.51
CA HIS A 19 -39.56 -47.36 49.64
C HIS A 19 -39.54 -46.93 48.16
N ARG A 20 -38.83 -47.70 47.34
CA ARG A 20 -39.05 -47.82 45.89
C ARG A 20 -38.99 -49.29 45.52
N PRO A 21 -39.99 -49.82 44.80
CA PRO A 21 -39.81 -51.00 43.98
C PRO A 21 -40.00 -50.69 42.48
N ASN A 22 -39.00 -51.09 41.68
CA ASN A 22 -39.05 -51.93 40.46
C ASN A 22 -40.36 -51.91 39.62
N SER A 23 -40.39 -51.85 38.28
CA SER A 23 -39.48 -52.27 37.19
C SER A 23 -40.18 -51.98 35.82
N PRO A 24 -39.98 -52.72 34.70
CA PRO A 24 -39.10 -52.38 33.56
C PRO A 24 -39.84 -52.30 32.19
N SER A 25 -39.12 -51.98 31.10
CA SER A 25 -39.11 -52.74 29.81
C SER A 25 -38.76 -51.87 28.60
N LYS A 26 -37.71 -52.28 27.86
CA LYS A 26 -37.43 -51.95 26.46
C LYS A 26 -38.06 -53.03 25.57
N THR A 27 -38.65 -52.66 24.43
CA THR A 27 -38.55 -53.33 23.09
C THR A 27 -39.57 -52.69 22.14
N LEU A 28 -39.13 -51.95 21.11
CA LEU A 28 -38.85 -52.39 19.72
C LEU A 28 -40.09 -52.50 18.80
N ALA A 29 -40.06 -51.70 17.72
CA ALA A 29 -40.73 -51.85 16.41
C ALA A 29 -42.28 -51.69 16.38
N ALA A 30 -42.93 -51.15 15.34
CA ALA A 30 -42.58 -51.04 13.92
C ALA A 30 -43.30 -49.86 13.22
N LYS A 31 -42.54 -49.18 12.34
CA LYS A 31 -42.75 -48.67 10.96
C LYS A 31 -44.17 -48.44 10.33
N PRO A 32 -44.24 -47.62 9.25
CA PRO A 32 -45.19 -46.52 9.08
C PRO A 32 -46.27 -46.80 8.02
N SER A 33 -47.28 -45.92 7.96
CA SER A 33 -48.00 -45.67 6.70
C SER A 33 -48.37 -44.20 6.59
N ALA A 34 -47.86 -43.57 5.54
CA ALA A 34 -48.16 -42.22 5.14
C ALA A 34 -49.37 -42.18 4.21
N SER A 35 -50.02 -41.02 4.23
CA SER A 35 -50.98 -40.52 3.25
C SER A 35 -52.42 -41.04 3.40
N HIS A 36 -53.24 -40.27 4.10
CA HIS A 36 -54.32 -39.55 3.43
C HIS A 36 -54.49 -38.19 4.11
N LEU A 37 -53.87 -37.19 3.47
CA LEU A 37 -54.21 -35.78 3.63
C LEU A 37 -55.64 -35.58 3.11
N ALA A 38 -56.60 -35.45 4.02
CA ALA A 38 -57.72 -34.57 3.80
C ALA A 38 -57.72 -33.58 4.98
N PRO A 39 -57.64 -32.26 4.73
CA PRO A 39 -57.59 -31.28 5.80
C PRO A 39 -58.98 -31.17 6.44
N PRO A 40 -59.14 -31.27 7.77
CA PRO A 40 -60.32 -30.68 8.39
C PRO A 40 -60.10 -29.17 8.39
N SER A 41 -60.78 -28.49 7.48
CA SER A 41 -61.13 -27.07 7.63
C SER A 41 -61.70 -26.80 9.04
N PRO A 42 -61.50 -25.58 9.56
CA PRO A 42 -61.14 -25.32 10.95
C PRO A 42 -62.34 -25.47 11.88
N SER A 43 -62.35 -26.53 12.68
CA SER A 43 -63.40 -26.75 13.68
C SER A 43 -62.89 -26.41 15.08
N LYS A 44 -62.90 -25.11 15.35
CA LYS A 44 -63.37 -24.49 16.61
C LYS A 44 -63.07 -25.26 17.90
N LEU A 45 -61.80 -25.32 18.29
CA LEU A 45 -61.50 -25.16 19.71
C LEU A 45 -61.88 -23.72 20.09
N PRO A 46 -62.40 -23.45 21.30
CA PRO A 46 -62.68 -22.09 21.70
C PRO A 46 -61.41 -21.27 21.50
N ALA A 47 -61.52 -20.12 20.82
CA ALA A 47 -60.37 -19.25 20.52
C ALA A 47 -59.50 -18.99 21.77
N ASN A 48 -60.09 -19.07 22.96
CA ASN A 48 -59.46 -18.98 24.26
C ASN A 48 -58.42 -20.10 24.56
N ILE A 49 -58.66 -21.35 24.17
CA ILE A 49 -57.74 -22.48 24.43
C ILE A 49 -56.62 -22.52 23.38
N ALA A 50 -56.93 -22.25 22.11
CA ALA A 50 -55.92 -22.09 21.07
C ALA A 50 -55.01 -20.88 21.35
N ALA A 51 -55.60 -19.75 21.76
CA ALA A 51 -54.85 -18.59 22.23
C ALA A 51 -54.02 -18.92 23.48
N SER A 52 -54.52 -19.73 24.42
CA SER A 52 -53.74 -20.14 25.61
C SER A 52 -52.56 -21.07 25.26
N ALA A 53 -52.72 -21.97 24.30
CA ALA A 53 -51.63 -22.80 23.78
C ALA A 53 -50.59 -21.97 23.01
N GLU A 54 -51.03 -21.00 22.21
CA GLU A 54 -50.14 -20.04 21.53
C GLU A 54 -49.43 -19.12 22.53
N VAL A 55 -50.10 -18.66 23.58
CA VAL A 55 -49.52 -17.82 24.64
C VAL A 55 -48.49 -18.61 25.46
N SER A 56 -48.77 -19.86 25.83
CA SER A 56 -47.78 -20.69 26.53
C SER A 56 -46.57 -21.04 25.66
N LYS A 57 -46.78 -21.24 24.35
CA LYS A 57 -45.69 -21.37 23.38
C LYS A 57 -44.84 -20.09 23.30
N LEU A 58 -45.46 -18.92 23.15
CA LEU A 58 -44.75 -17.64 23.13
C LEU A 58 -43.99 -17.37 24.42
N GLN A 59 -44.56 -17.72 25.58
CA GLN A 59 -43.88 -17.61 26.87
C GLN A 59 -42.68 -18.55 26.96
N ALA A 60 -42.78 -19.77 26.44
CA ALA A 60 -41.65 -20.69 26.38
C ALA A 60 -40.55 -20.19 25.43
N GLU A 61 -40.91 -19.64 24.26
CA GLU A 61 -39.96 -19.04 23.31
C GLU A 61 -39.27 -17.81 23.91
N LEU A 62 -40.00 -16.95 24.62
CA LEU A 62 -39.45 -15.75 25.25
C LEU A 62 -38.52 -16.11 26.41
N LEU A 63 -38.86 -17.15 27.19
CA LEU A 63 -37.98 -17.70 28.22
C LEU A 63 -36.72 -18.33 27.60
N GLN A 64 -36.84 -19.07 26.51
CA GLN A 64 -35.70 -19.63 25.79
C GLN A 64 -34.77 -18.52 25.24
N LEU A 65 -35.35 -17.46 24.67
CA LEU A 65 -34.58 -16.30 24.20
C LEU A 65 -33.92 -15.55 25.35
N TYR A 66 -34.61 -15.39 26.47
CA TYR A 66 -34.07 -14.74 27.66
C TYR A 66 -32.88 -15.52 28.24
N LEU A 67 -33.02 -16.85 28.40
CA LEU A 67 -31.92 -17.69 28.87
C LEU A 67 -30.74 -17.68 27.91
N LEU A 68 -30.99 -17.76 26.59
CA LEU A 68 -29.96 -17.66 25.58
C LEU A 68 -29.23 -16.31 25.64
N HIS A 69 -29.96 -15.20 25.77
CA HIS A 69 -29.39 -13.87 25.89
C HIS A 69 -28.62 -13.67 27.20
N GLN A 70 -29.06 -14.29 28.29
CA GLN A 70 -28.37 -14.25 29.57
C GLN A 70 -27.03 -15.01 29.54
N GLU A 71 -26.96 -16.14 28.83
CA GLU A 71 -25.74 -16.95 28.71
C GLU A 71 -24.79 -16.49 27.61
N ALA A 72 -25.32 -15.83 26.56
CA ALA A 72 -24.56 -15.31 25.43
C ALA A 72 -23.29 -14.52 25.82
N PRO A 73 -23.32 -13.52 26.74
CA PRO A 73 -22.12 -12.75 27.07
C PRO A 73 -21.04 -13.60 27.76
N ASN A 74 -21.43 -14.60 28.56
CA ASN A 74 -20.48 -15.48 29.24
C ASN A 74 -19.79 -16.42 28.25
N VAL A 75 -20.57 -17.05 27.38
CA VAL A 75 -20.02 -17.92 26.32
C VAL A 75 -19.14 -17.10 25.38
N ASP A 76 -19.56 -15.91 24.96
CA ASP A 76 -18.76 -15.03 24.10
C ASP A 76 -17.45 -14.60 24.78
N ALA A 77 -17.47 -14.31 26.09
CA ALA A 77 -16.26 -14.02 26.86
C ALA A 77 -15.31 -15.22 26.94
N GLU A 78 -15.82 -16.43 27.20
CA GLU A 78 -15.03 -17.67 27.23
C GLU A 78 -14.43 -17.99 25.86
N TRP A 79 -15.20 -17.82 24.79
CA TRP A 79 -14.73 -18.02 23.42
C TRP A 79 -13.66 -17.00 23.05
N ARG A 80 -13.84 -15.72 23.39
CA ARG A 80 -12.81 -14.69 23.20
C ARG A 80 -11.56 -14.96 24.02
N ALA A 81 -11.68 -15.40 25.27
CA ALA A 81 -10.55 -15.76 26.11
C ALA A 81 -9.77 -16.95 25.52
N SER A 82 -10.49 -18.01 25.09
CA SER A 82 -9.90 -19.18 24.44
C SER A 82 -9.23 -18.83 23.11
N ALA A 83 -9.87 -17.99 22.28
CA ALA A 83 -9.32 -17.51 21.03
C ALA A 83 -8.06 -16.66 21.27
N LYS A 84 -8.12 -15.72 22.23
CA LYS A 84 -6.98 -14.87 22.60
C LYS A 84 -5.80 -15.71 23.10
N GLN A 85 -6.05 -16.74 23.90
CA GLN A 85 -5.00 -17.64 24.38
C GLN A 85 -4.38 -18.45 23.23
N LYS A 86 -5.22 -19.06 22.36
CA LYS A 86 -4.73 -19.87 21.24
C LYS A 86 -3.95 -19.04 20.22
N LEU A 87 -4.46 -17.87 19.86
CA LEU A 87 -3.79 -16.95 18.95
C LEU A 87 -2.55 -16.34 19.59
N GLY A 88 -2.61 -15.98 20.87
CA GLY A 88 -1.45 -15.50 21.64
C GLY A 88 -0.30 -16.51 21.65
N ASN A 89 -0.60 -17.79 21.93
CA ASN A 89 0.41 -18.85 21.91
C ASN A 89 1.01 -19.06 20.51
N ARG A 90 0.18 -19.01 19.45
CA ARG A 90 0.67 -19.11 18.06
C ARG A 90 1.53 -17.92 17.67
N PHE A 91 1.10 -16.72 18.04
CA PHE A 91 1.85 -15.49 17.78
C PHE A 91 3.18 -15.51 18.53
N GLN A 92 3.19 -15.95 19.78
CA GLN A 92 4.42 -16.10 20.55
C GLN A 92 5.37 -17.10 19.88
N LYS A 93 4.87 -18.28 19.49
CA LYS A 93 5.67 -19.27 18.77
C LYS A 93 6.23 -18.70 17.45
N LEU A 94 5.39 -18.04 16.66
CA LEU A 94 5.82 -17.40 15.40
C LEU A 94 6.84 -16.28 15.65
N SER A 95 6.70 -15.52 16.74
CA SER A 95 7.66 -14.47 17.10
C SER A 95 9.00 -15.05 17.53
N GLU A 96 9.01 -16.20 18.20
CA GLU A 96 10.22 -16.92 18.59
C GLU A 96 10.93 -17.48 17.34
N GLU A 97 10.19 -18.14 16.44
CA GLU A 97 10.71 -18.65 15.17
C GLU A 97 11.22 -17.51 14.26
N SER A 98 10.46 -16.40 14.16
CA SER A 98 10.87 -15.23 13.40
C SER A 98 12.13 -14.58 13.95
N ARG A 99 12.30 -14.56 15.28
CA ARG A 99 13.52 -14.05 15.92
C ARG A 99 14.71 -14.95 15.62
N GLU A 100 14.54 -16.27 15.68
CA GLU A 100 15.61 -17.22 15.34
C GLU A 100 16.06 -17.07 13.87
N VAL A 101 15.12 -16.93 12.95
CA VAL A 101 15.43 -16.67 11.53
C VAL A 101 16.16 -15.33 11.38
N ALA A 102 15.68 -14.26 12.02
CA ALA A 102 16.33 -12.95 11.97
C ALA A 102 17.76 -12.98 12.52
N GLU A 103 18.02 -13.74 13.59
CA GLU A 103 19.37 -13.95 14.12
C GLU A 103 20.26 -14.67 13.10
N GLN A 104 19.77 -15.74 12.47
CA GLN A 104 20.52 -16.48 11.43
C GLN A 104 20.83 -15.62 10.21
N GLU A 105 19.85 -14.84 9.74
CA GLU A 105 20.01 -13.88 8.65
C GLU A 105 21.03 -12.81 9.00
N SER A 106 20.98 -12.26 10.21
CA SER A 106 21.94 -11.24 10.67
C SER A 106 23.39 -11.74 10.64
N VAL A 107 23.64 -12.97 11.10
CA VAL A 107 24.97 -13.59 11.08
C VAL A 107 25.43 -13.86 9.64
N ALA A 108 24.53 -14.29 8.77
CA ALA A 108 24.85 -14.53 7.37
C ALA A 108 25.15 -13.22 6.62
N LEU A 109 24.40 -12.15 6.88
CA LEU A 109 24.64 -10.81 6.37
C LEU A 109 25.95 -10.23 6.90
N GLU A 110 26.25 -10.38 8.19
CA GLU A 110 27.52 -9.92 8.77
C GLU A 110 28.71 -10.57 8.08
N LYS A 111 28.67 -11.90 7.86
CA LYS A 111 29.73 -12.62 7.12
C LYS A 111 29.92 -12.06 5.71
N ARG A 112 28.82 -11.84 4.97
CA ARG A 112 28.87 -11.26 3.61
C ARG A 112 29.43 -9.85 3.64
N ASN A 113 28.99 -9.02 4.57
CA ASN A 113 29.45 -7.64 4.73
C ASN A 113 30.95 -7.57 5.05
N VAL A 114 31.45 -8.42 5.93
CA VAL A 114 32.89 -8.48 6.25
C VAL A 114 33.71 -8.90 5.03
N LEU A 115 33.23 -9.89 4.25
CA LEU A 115 33.88 -10.30 3.02
C LEU A 115 33.88 -9.18 1.96
N ALA A 116 32.74 -8.50 1.79
CA ALA A 116 32.60 -7.37 0.89
C ALA A 116 33.51 -6.21 1.29
N LEU A 117 33.57 -5.83 2.57
CA LEU A 117 34.48 -4.79 3.07
C LEU A 117 35.95 -5.17 2.88
N ARG A 118 36.32 -6.42 3.14
CA ARG A 118 37.68 -6.91 2.91
C ARG A 118 38.08 -6.81 1.43
N ARG A 119 37.15 -7.15 0.54
CA ARG A 119 37.35 -7.05 -0.91
C ARG A 119 37.44 -5.59 -1.35
N TRP A 120 36.51 -4.77 -0.91
CA TRP A 120 36.46 -3.36 -1.26
C TRP A 120 37.70 -2.59 -0.78
N GLY A 121 38.19 -2.93 0.41
CA GLY A 121 39.43 -2.43 0.99
C GLY A 121 40.71 -3.08 0.46
N SER A 122 40.62 -4.04 -0.46
CA SER A 122 41.81 -4.60 -1.10
C SER A 122 42.55 -3.47 -1.84
N GLY A 123 43.84 -3.29 -1.51
CA GLY A 123 44.62 -2.13 -1.96
C GLY A 123 44.80 -1.01 -0.92
N GLY A 124 44.28 -1.16 0.30
CA GLY A 124 44.63 -0.29 1.45
C GLY A 124 44.02 1.13 1.42
N ARG A 125 43.06 1.38 0.53
CA ARG A 125 42.38 2.68 0.35
C ARG A 125 40.93 2.65 0.84
N LEU A 126 40.62 1.79 1.81
CA LEU A 126 39.25 1.62 2.32
C LEU A 126 38.69 2.93 2.88
N ASP A 127 39.50 3.65 3.66
CA ASP A 127 39.08 4.91 4.26
C ASP A 127 38.76 5.98 3.20
N GLU A 128 39.58 6.08 2.16
CA GLU A 128 39.34 7.01 1.05
C GLU A 128 38.05 6.67 0.30
N LYS A 129 37.82 5.38 0.04
CA LYS A 129 36.61 4.88 -0.63
C LYS A 129 35.34 5.16 0.20
N ILE A 130 35.42 4.95 1.52
CA ILE A 130 34.33 5.27 2.46
C ILE A 130 34.04 6.77 2.44
N GLN A 131 35.07 7.62 2.56
CA GLN A 131 34.91 9.07 2.55
C GLN A 131 34.31 9.57 1.23
N SER A 132 34.75 9.03 0.09
CA SER A 132 34.17 9.39 -1.20
C SER A 132 32.71 8.95 -1.32
N LEU A 133 32.36 7.74 -0.83
CA LEU A 133 30.98 7.28 -0.85
C LEU A 133 30.09 8.11 0.08
N GLU A 134 30.57 8.42 1.29
CA GLU A 134 29.86 9.29 2.24
C GLU A 134 29.63 10.69 1.66
N SER A 135 30.64 11.25 0.96
CA SER A 135 30.51 12.52 0.28
C SER A 135 29.47 12.47 -0.84
N ILE A 136 29.51 11.44 -1.70
CA ILE A 136 28.53 11.27 -2.79
C ILE A 136 27.13 11.15 -2.20
N VAL A 137 26.92 10.27 -1.22
CA VAL A 137 25.62 10.07 -0.58
C VAL A 137 25.13 11.38 0.04
N THR A 138 25.94 12.03 0.88
CA THR A 138 25.53 13.30 1.52
C THR A 138 25.19 14.39 0.51
N ASN A 139 25.97 14.49 -0.57
CA ASN A 139 25.70 15.45 -1.64
C ASN A 139 24.41 15.12 -2.41
N VAL A 140 24.17 13.86 -2.75
CA VAL A 140 22.91 13.40 -3.38
C VAL A 140 21.71 13.72 -2.49
N TRP A 141 21.81 13.43 -1.19
CA TRP A 141 20.76 13.77 -0.22
C TRP A 141 20.49 15.28 -0.16
N SER A 142 21.55 16.10 -0.11
CA SER A 142 21.43 17.57 -0.12
C SER A 142 20.82 18.10 -1.42
N LEU A 143 21.03 17.39 -2.53
CA LEU A 143 20.52 17.74 -3.83
C LEU A 143 19.02 17.40 -3.95
N SER A 144 18.60 16.27 -3.36
CA SER A 144 17.22 15.79 -3.32
C SER A 144 16.32 16.45 -2.26
N ASP A 145 16.89 17.26 -1.36
CA ASP A 145 16.14 17.96 -0.32
C ASP A 145 15.03 18.87 -0.93
N PRO A 146 13.89 19.12 -0.27
CA PRO A 146 12.77 19.91 -0.83
C PRO A 146 13.07 21.38 -1.18
N GLY A 147 14.30 21.84 -1.00
CA GLY A 147 14.82 23.12 -1.52
C GLY A 147 16.14 23.00 -2.28
N GLY A 148 16.59 21.77 -2.55
CA GLY A 148 17.81 21.44 -3.25
C GLY A 148 17.79 21.89 -4.71
N ARG A 149 18.97 21.94 -5.34
CA ARG A 149 19.09 22.40 -6.73
C ARG A 149 18.26 21.55 -7.68
N TYR A 150 18.25 20.22 -7.50
CA TYR A 150 17.47 19.30 -8.31
C TYR A 150 15.98 19.52 -8.15
N ALA A 151 15.48 19.56 -6.92
CA ALA A 151 14.07 19.82 -6.64
C ALA A 151 13.58 21.17 -7.22
N ARG A 152 14.44 22.20 -7.26
CA ARG A 152 14.11 23.48 -7.90
C ARG A 152 14.00 23.36 -9.43
N VAL A 153 14.93 22.65 -10.06
CA VAL A 153 14.92 22.43 -11.52
C VAL A 153 13.69 21.61 -11.93
N VAL A 154 13.37 20.55 -11.18
CA VAL A 154 12.17 19.73 -11.39
C VAL A 154 10.90 20.56 -11.20
N ARG A 155 10.79 21.31 -10.10
CA ARG A 155 9.62 22.15 -9.83
C ARG A 155 9.41 23.23 -10.90
N HIS A 156 10.48 23.83 -11.41
CA HIS A 156 10.37 24.83 -12.46
C HIS A 156 9.79 24.23 -13.74
N PHE A 157 10.24 23.03 -14.10
CA PHE A 157 9.69 22.26 -15.22
C PHE A 157 8.25 21.82 -14.98
N GLU A 158 7.88 21.39 -13.77
CA GLU A 158 6.50 21.05 -13.41
C GLU A 158 5.55 22.24 -13.62
N ILE A 159 5.95 23.44 -13.16
CA ILE A 159 5.17 24.67 -13.36
C ILE A 159 5.03 24.98 -14.86
N TRP A 160 6.12 24.80 -15.61
CA TRP A 160 6.11 25.02 -17.05
C TRP A 160 5.17 24.04 -17.78
N ILE A 161 5.22 22.74 -17.46
CA ILE A 161 4.37 21.75 -18.13
C ILE A 161 2.89 21.86 -17.74
N ASP A 162 2.60 22.30 -16.51
CA ASP A 162 1.25 22.70 -16.09
C ASP A 162 0.76 23.87 -16.96
N GLY A 163 1.60 24.88 -17.18
CA GLY A 163 1.32 26.00 -18.08
C GLY A 163 1.06 25.56 -19.52
N VAL A 164 1.89 24.66 -20.07
CA VAL A 164 1.69 24.05 -21.40
C VAL A 164 0.33 23.35 -21.48
N SER A 165 -0.01 22.56 -20.47
CA SER A 165 -1.27 21.81 -20.42
C SER A 165 -2.49 22.72 -20.34
N GLU A 166 -2.42 23.77 -19.50
CA GLU A 166 -3.48 24.78 -19.40
C GLU A 166 -3.71 25.51 -20.73
N MET A 167 -2.63 25.83 -21.45
CA MET A 167 -2.69 26.45 -22.76
C MET A 167 -3.31 25.54 -23.83
N GLU A 168 -2.88 24.28 -23.90
CA GLU A 168 -3.47 23.32 -24.83
C GLU A 168 -4.98 23.11 -24.56
N ASP A 169 -5.39 23.10 -23.29
CA ASP A 169 -6.80 22.98 -22.93
C ASP A 169 -7.61 24.24 -23.23
N ALA A 170 -7.02 25.44 -23.08
CA ALA A 170 -7.62 26.69 -23.51
C ALA A 170 -7.85 26.72 -25.03
N ARG A 171 -6.90 26.18 -25.81
CA ARG A 171 -7.03 26.01 -27.28
C ARG A 171 -8.17 25.05 -27.64
N LYS A 172 -8.26 23.88 -26.99
CA LYS A 172 -9.34 22.89 -27.21
C LYS A 172 -10.73 23.47 -26.91
N LYS A 173 -10.83 24.33 -25.89
CA LYS A 173 -12.10 24.96 -25.47
C LYS A 173 -12.48 26.19 -26.31
N GLY A 174 -11.63 26.64 -27.23
CA GLY A 174 -11.90 27.77 -28.13
C GLY A 174 -12.03 29.14 -27.43
N VAL A 175 -11.65 29.23 -26.15
CA VAL A 175 -11.77 30.45 -25.33
C VAL A 175 -10.75 31.52 -25.78
N MET A 176 -9.68 31.09 -26.43
CA MET A 176 -8.46 31.86 -26.71
C MET A 176 -8.61 32.92 -27.82
N LEU A 177 -9.61 32.84 -28.69
CA LEU A 177 -9.81 33.81 -29.78
C LEU A 177 -10.52 35.11 -29.34
N THR A 178 -10.89 35.25 -28.06
CA THR A 178 -11.72 36.38 -27.57
C THR A 178 -10.99 37.39 -26.69
N GLN A 179 -9.83 37.05 -26.15
CA GLN A 179 -8.99 37.95 -25.36
C GLN A 179 -7.62 37.97 -26.02
N GLY A 180 -7.29 39.07 -26.69
CA GLY A 180 -5.97 39.28 -27.31
C GLY A 180 -4.86 39.38 -26.27
N ASN A 181 -4.57 38.28 -25.60
CA ASN A 181 -3.45 38.12 -24.67
C ASN A 181 -2.27 37.52 -25.43
N ASP A 182 -1.09 38.14 -25.30
CA ASP A 182 0.20 37.71 -25.86
C ASP A 182 0.70 36.34 -25.35
N ASN A 183 -0.05 35.64 -24.49
CA ASN A 183 0.28 34.31 -23.95
C ASN A 183 -0.17 33.17 -24.87
N LEU A 184 -0.10 33.35 -26.19
CA LEU A 184 -0.58 32.35 -27.15
C LEU A 184 0.38 31.18 -27.37
N PHE A 185 1.67 31.42 -27.11
CA PHE A 185 2.76 30.51 -27.44
C PHE A 185 3.34 29.85 -26.20
N ILE A 186 3.70 28.58 -26.32
CA ILE A 186 4.47 27.89 -25.30
C ILE A 186 5.79 28.65 -25.15
N GLU A 187 6.03 29.24 -23.98
CA GLU A 187 7.29 29.90 -23.69
C GLU A 187 8.37 28.83 -23.52
N ASP A 188 9.55 29.06 -24.11
CA ASP A 188 10.70 28.19 -23.94
C ASP A 188 11.15 28.18 -22.46
N LEU A 189 11.71 27.08 -21.96
CA LEU A 189 12.33 27.14 -20.63
C LEU A 189 13.51 28.11 -20.68
N ASP A 190 13.66 28.90 -19.61
CA ASP A 190 14.64 29.96 -19.58
C ASP A 190 16.08 29.42 -19.69
N ALA A 191 16.96 30.22 -20.28
CA ALA A 191 18.36 29.83 -20.48
C ALA A 191 19.07 29.46 -19.17
N ARG A 192 18.60 30.04 -18.05
CA ARG A 192 19.08 29.72 -16.71
C ARG A 192 18.70 28.31 -16.28
N TRP A 193 17.47 27.86 -16.52
CA TRP A 193 17.10 26.47 -16.23
C TRP A 193 17.93 25.49 -17.07
N LYS A 194 18.17 25.79 -18.36
CA LYS A 194 19.01 24.95 -19.24
C LYS A 194 20.46 24.85 -18.75
N GLU A 195 21.02 25.96 -18.26
CA GLU A 195 22.35 25.99 -17.63
C GLU A 195 22.38 25.20 -16.32
N GLU A 196 21.42 25.44 -15.42
CA GLU A 196 21.32 24.73 -14.13
C GLU A 196 21.13 23.22 -14.33
N ARG A 197 20.37 22.79 -15.35
CA ARG A 197 20.21 21.39 -15.76
C ARG A 197 21.53 20.81 -16.27
N GLY A 198 22.23 21.52 -17.15
CA GLY A 198 23.52 21.09 -17.70
C GLY A 198 24.58 20.88 -16.60
N ASP A 199 24.64 21.80 -15.65
CA ASP A 199 25.50 21.68 -14.47
C ASP A 199 25.17 20.44 -13.63
N LEU A 200 23.87 20.13 -13.47
CA LEU A 200 23.42 18.95 -12.73
C LEU A 200 23.78 17.65 -13.46
N ILE A 201 23.59 17.59 -14.77
CA ILE A 201 23.97 16.42 -15.59
C ILE A 201 25.47 16.18 -15.48
N GLN A 202 26.30 17.21 -15.60
CA GLN A 202 27.75 17.09 -15.47
C GLN A 202 28.14 16.58 -14.08
N LEU A 203 27.55 17.16 -13.02
CA LEU A 203 27.83 16.79 -11.64
C LEU A 203 27.41 15.33 -11.33
N LEU A 204 26.22 14.93 -11.76
CA LEU A 204 25.72 13.56 -11.59
C LEU A 204 26.57 12.56 -12.39
N THR A 205 27.01 12.93 -13.59
CA THR A 205 27.93 12.10 -14.40
C THR A 205 29.30 11.96 -13.73
N GLU A 206 29.81 13.03 -13.11
CA GLU A 206 31.04 12.98 -12.32
C GLU A 206 30.90 12.04 -11.12
N TRP A 207 29.81 12.13 -10.37
CA TRP A 207 29.54 11.22 -9.25
C TRP A 207 29.33 9.78 -9.70
N ARG A 208 28.69 9.56 -10.84
CA ARG A 208 28.56 8.24 -11.45
C ARG A 208 29.92 7.64 -11.79
N GLN A 209 30.83 8.43 -12.34
CA GLN A 209 32.20 8.00 -12.63
C GLN A 209 32.98 7.72 -11.33
N GLN A 210 32.91 8.62 -10.35
CA GLN A 210 33.55 8.42 -9.05
C GLN A 210 33.02 7.15 -8.36
N LEU A 211 31.71 6.90 -8.40
CA LEU A 211 31.10 5.69 -7.87
C LEU A 211 31.57 4.44 -8.61
N SER A 212 31.72 4.51 -9.94
CA SER A 212 32.28 3.42 -10.75
C SER A 212 33.74 3.15 -10.40
N ASP A 213 34.54 4.19 -10.12
CA ASP A 213 35.96 4.07 -9.75
C ASP A 213 36.13 3.45 -8.37
N ILE A 214 35.18 3.67 -7.47
CA ILE A 214 35.16 3.11 -6.11
C ILE A 214 34.60 1.67 -6.12
N ASN A 215 33.74 1.35 -7.09
CA ASN A 215 33.04 0.06 -7.19
C ASN A 215 33.89 -1.05 -7.84
N ASP A 216 34.96 -1.42 -7.14
CA ASP A 216 35.80 -2.58 -7.47
C ASP A 216 35.13 -3.94 -7.16
N LEU A 217 33.92 -3.93 -6.60
CA LEU A 217 33.18 -5.15 -6.24
C LEU A 217 32.63 -5.88 -7.46
N SER A 218 32.37 -5.14 -8.55
CA SER A 218 31.87 -5.68 -9.83
C SER A 218 32.83 -6.64 -10.55
N ARG A 219 34.11 -6.62 -10.19
CA ARG A 219 35.15 -7.38 -10.87
C ARG A 219 35.32 -8.77 -10.25
N ASP A 220 34.24 -9.55 -10.22
CA ASP A 220 34.34 -10.94 -9.79
C ASP A 220 34.45 -11.90 -10.96
N GLU A 221 35.55 -12.64 -10.99
CA GLU A 221 35.72 -13.88 -11.74
C GLU A 221 34.98 -15.07 -11.06
N PHE A 222 34.40 -14.88 -9.87
CA PHE A 222 33.81 -15.95 -9.06
C PHE A 222 32.30 -16.14 -9.21
N TYR A 223 31.59 -15.17 -9.78
CA TYR A 223 30.16 -15.27 -10.07
C TYR A 223 29.97 -15.62 -11.56
N THR A 224 29.63 -16.88 -11.84
CA THR A 224 29.23 -17.32 -13.20
C THR A 224 27.91 -16.65 -13.64
N GLU A 225 27.08 -16.24 -12.68
CA GLU A 225 25.82 -15.52 -12.87
C GLU A 225 25.71 -14.39 -11.84
N PRO A 226 25.03 -13.26 -12.16
CA PRO A 226 24.84 -12.16 -11.20
C PRO A 226 24.19 -12.68 -9.91
N PRO A 227 24.74 -12.34 -8.72
CA PRO A 227 24.14 -12.78 -7.46
C PRO A 227 22.72 -12.23 -7.31
N GLU A 228 21.81 -13.08 -6.80
CA GLU A 228 20.45 -12.65 -6.47
C GLU A 228 20.47 -11.54 -5.40
N GLU A 229 19.43 -10.70 -5.34
CA GLU A 229 19.38 -9.57 -4.40
C GLU A 229 19.55 -10.01 -2.94
N ASP A 230 19.10 -11.20 -2.58
CA ASP A 230 19.21 -11.77 -1.24
C ASP A 230 20.64 -12.21 -0.88
N GLU A 231 21.50 -12.37 -1.89
CA GLU A 231 22.90 -12.78 -1.73
C GLU A 231 23.86 -11.59 -1.66
N LYS A 232 23.41 -10.40 -2.09
CA LYS A 232 24.22 -9.17 -2.07
C LYS A 232 24.48 -8.71 -0.63
N SER A 233 25.71 -8.28 -0.39
CA SER A 233 26.07 -7.58 0.85
C SER A 233 25.35 -6.23 0.97
N SER A 234 25.21 -5.70 2.18
CA SER A 234 24.58 -4.38 2.38
C SER A 234 25.36 -3.26 1.68
N LEU A 235 26.69 -3.40 1.56
CA LEU A 235 27.54 -2.47 0.84
C LEU A 235 27.24 -2.49 -0.66
N GLU A 236 27.13 -3.67 -1.26
CA GLU A 236 26.75 -3.82 -2.69
C GLU A 236 25.35 -3.26 -2.93
N LYS A 237 24.38 -3.55 -2.07
CA LYS A 237 23.04 -2.96 -2.15
C LYS A 237 23.06 -1.43 -2.07
N MET A 238 23.88 -0.86 -1.20
CA MET A 238 24.03 0.59 -1.06
C MET A 238 24.70 1.22 -2.30
N LEU A 239 25.73 0.58 -2.84
CA LEU A 239 26.42 1.06 -4.06
C LEU A 239 25.51 0.94 -5.29
N ASP A 240 24.81 -0.18 -5.45
CA ASP A 240 23.83 -0.40 -6.52
C ASP A 240 22.68 0.61 -6.40
N GLY A 241 22.13 0.79 -5.20
CA GLY A 241 21.06 1.76 -4.96
C GLY A 241 21.49 3.20 -5.21
N SER A 242 22.71 3.58 -4.81
CA SER A 242 23.26 4.92 -5.10
C SER A 242 23.45 5.13 -6.60
N ARG A 243 23.91 4.10 -7.31
CA ARG A 243 24.07 4.13 -8.77
C ARG A 243 22.73 4.26 -9.47
N MET A 244 21.75 3.44 -9.10
CA MET A 244 20.40 3.48 -9.64
C MET A 244 19.77 4.85 -9.41
N LEU A 245 19.89 5.41 -8.21
CA LEU A 245 19.37 6.75 -7.92
C LEU A 245 20.00 7.83 -8.81
N ILE A 246 21.33 7.80 -8.99
CA ILE A 246 22.01 8.76 -9.89
C ILE A 246 21.59 8.55 -11.35
N ASP A 247 21.52 7.29 -11.80
CA ASP A 247 21.09 6.94 -13.15
C ASP A 247 19.62 7.36 -13.40
N ASP A 248 18.73 7.18 -12.41
CA ASP A 248 17.33 7.61 -12.46
C ASP A 248 17.21 9.14 -12.51
N MET A 249 17.99 9.86 -11.69
CA MET A 249 18.02 11.34 -11.72
C MET A 249 18.56 11.87 -13.05
N LEU A 250 19.55 11.21 -13.65
CA LEU A 250 20.06 11.55 -14.99
C LEU A 250 18.98 11.31 -16.05
N ALA A 251 18.33 10.15 -16.02
CA ALA A 251 17.27 9.81 -16.94
C ALA A 251 16.09 10.78 -16.84
N GLU A 252 15.70 11.19 -15.63
CA GLU A 252 14.65 12.19 -15.43
C GLU A 252 15.02 13.52 -16.11
N LEU A 253 16.25 14.02 -15.90
CA LEU A 253 16.71 15.28 -16.52
C LEU A 253 16.79 15.20 -18.06
N GLU A 254 17.14 14.04 -18.61
CA GLU A 254 17.13 13.80 -20.06
C GLU A 254 15.70 13.75 -20.62
N ILE A 255 14.78 13.08 -19.93
CA ILE A 255 13.36 13.02 -20.31
C ILE A 255 12.75 14.42 -20.29
N MET A 256 13.09 15.27 -19.32
CA MET A 256 12.62 16.65 -19.28
C MET A 256 13.04 17.45 -20.52
N ASP A 257 14.25 17.22 -21.04
CA ASP A 257 14.71 17.84 -22.30
C ASP A 257 13.93 17.31 -23.50
N GLU A 258 13.69 16.00 -23.56
CA GLU A 258 12.91 15.38 -24.64
C GLU A 258 11.47 15.91 -24.66
N VAL A 259 10.83 16.03 -23.48
CA VAL A 259 9.48 16.56 -23.35
C VAL A 259 9.41 18.04 -23.75
N GLU A 260 10.41 18.84 -23.39
CA GLU A 260 10.53 20.23 -23.84
C GLU A 260 10.57 20.32 -25.37
N HIS A 261 11.48 19.57 -26.00
CA HIS A 261 11.62 19.56 -27.45
C HIS A 261 10.35 19.06 -28.15
N GLU A 262 9.68 18.04 -27.61
CA GLU A 262 8.43 17.54 -28.16
C GLU A 262 7.29 18.57 -28.05
N ALA A 263 7.21 19.29 -26.93
CA ALA A 263 6.21 20.34 -26.74
C ALA A 263 6.42 21.50 -27.72
N LEU A 264 7.68 21.95 -27.91
CA LEU A 264 8.01 23.00 -28.87
C LEU A 264 7.77 22.55 -30.33
N ALA A 265 8.13 21.31 -30.67
CA ALA A 265 7.85 20.78 -32.01
C ALA A 265 6.34 20.68 -32.29
N ARG A 266 5.53 20.34 -31.28
CA ARG A 266 4.07 20.33 -31.38
C ARG A 266 3.50 21.74 -31.54
N GLU A 267 4.09 22.73 -30.88
CA GLU A 267 3.74 24.14 -31.05
C GLU A 267 4.02 24.61 -32.48
N ASP A 268 5.23 24.39 -32.99
CA ASP A 268 5.62 24.78 -34.35
C ASP A 268 4.69 24.18 -35.41
N ALA A 269 4.35 22.89 -35.26
CA ALA A 269 3.41 22.21 -36.15
C ALA A 269 1.99 22.80 -36.05
N TRP A 270 1.57 23.25 -34.87
CA TRP A 270 0.29 23.93 -34.69
C TRP A 270 0.30 25.33 -35.34
N ILE A 271 1.37 26.11 -35.16
CA ILE A 271 1.55 27.43 -35.79
C ILE A 271 1.51 27.29 -37.32
N GLU A 272 2.23 26.32 -37.89
CA GLU A 272 2.25 26.08 -39.33
C GLU A 272 0.84 25.74 -39.85
N LYS A 273 0.11 24.88 -39.12
CA LYS A 273 -1.27 24.52 -39.48
C LYS A 273 -2.22 25.71 -39.41
N MET A 274 -2.09 26.55 -38.39
CA MET A 274 -2.91 27.74 -38.17
C MET A 274 -2.67 28.78 -39.28
N ASN A 275 -1.41 29.09 -39.57
CA ASN A 275 -1.03 29.97 -40.68
C ASN A 275 -1.57 29.48 -42.02
N ARG A 276 -1.52 28.16 -42.29
CA ARG A 276 -2.06 27.59 -43.53
C ARG A 276 -3.59 27.70 -43.61
N SER A 277 -4.31 27.56 -42.50
CA SER A 277 -5.76 27.73 -42.49
C SER A 277 -6.19 29.19 -42.68
N GLU A 278 -5.45 30.15 -42.12
CA GLU A 278 -5.72 31.58 -42.33
C GLU A 278 -5.45 32.00 -43.79
N ASP A 279 -4.39 31.49 -44.41
CA ASP A 279 -4.09 31.72 -45.83
C ASP A 279 -5.18 31.17 -46.76
N ASP A 280 -5.76 30.00 -46.44
CA ASP A 280 -6.87 29.43 -47.20
C ASP A 280 -8.16 30.24 -47.02
N ASP A 281 -8.47 30.72 -45.82
CA ASP A 281 -9.64 31.60 -45.56
C ASP A 281 -9.51 32.97 -46.24
N LEU A 282 -8.30 33.53 -46.29
CA LEU A 282 -7.99 34.77 -47.03
C LEU A 282 -8.12 34.56 -48.54
N ARG A 283 -7.69 33.41 -49.08
CA ARG A 283 -7.85 33.05 -50.50
C ARG A 283 -9.31 32.82 -50.87
N VAL A 284 -10.09 32.13 -50.03
CA VAL A 284 -11.53 31.92 -50.25
C VAL A 284 -12.29 33.25 -50.21
N SER A 285 -11.98 34.15 -49.27
CA SER A 285 -12.59 35.48 -49.21
C SER A 285 -12.25 36.35 -50.43
N ARG A 286 -11.01 36.30 -50.93
CA ARG A 286 -10.59 37.05 -52.12
C ARG A 286 -11.24 36.55 -53.41
N VAL A 287 -11.41 35.22 -53.53
CA VAL A 287 -12.14 34.61 -54.65
C VAL A 287 -13.63 34.95 -54.56
N ARG A 288 -14.24 34.92 -53.36
CA ARG A 288 -15.66 35.27 -53.17
C ARG A 288 -15.97 36.74 -53.42
N GLY A 289 -15.02 37.65 -53.16
CA GLY A 289 -15.12 39.07 -53.54
C GLY A 289 -15.13 39.27 -55.06
N ALA A 290 -14.35 38.49 -55.81
CA ALA A 290 -14.27 38.61 -57.28
C ALA A 290 -15.53 38.10 -58.02
N TRP A 291 -16.33 37.22 -57.42
CA TRP A 291 -17.60 36.74 -57.99
C TRP A 291 -18.82 37.63 -57.69
N ASN A 292 -18.67 38.64 -56.83
CA ASN A 292 -19.75 39.58 -56.48
C ASN A 292 -19.67 40.92 -57.24
N GLU A 293 -18.72 41.08 -58.16
CA GLU A 293 -18.53 42.26 -59.01
C GLU A 293 -18.78 42.01 -60.52
N MET A 294 -19.42 40.89 -60.89
CA MET A 294 -19.99 40.64 -62.23
C MET A 294 -21.51 40.69 -62.19
#